data_AF-A0A2V6DEF6-F1
#
_entry.id   AF-A0A2V6DEF6-F1
#
_cell.length_a   1.000
_cell.length_b   1.000
_cell.length_c   1.000
_cell.angle_alpha   90.00
_cell.angle_beta   90.00
_cell.angle_gamma   90.00
#
_symmetry.space_group_name_H-M   'P 1'
#
loop_
_entity.id
_entity.type
_entity.pdbx_description
1 polymer ?
#
loop_
_entity_poly.entity_id
_entity_poly.type
_entity_poly.pdbx_seq_one_letter_code
_entity_poly.pdbx_strand_id
1 'polypeptide(L)'
;MSNFLSLARVLALVVCCSATLLSAATLERSVSPSRQFIIFGGNRILRSAVSDAAERTKSKVLTLLQVRDQWSVPILLNLRRPQANAPEIPPVLLDFSQTGAGLKIQLDLLVTPDS
;
A
#
# COMPACT_ATOMS: atom_id res chain seq x y z
N MET A 1 -12.75 54.21 -10.97
CA MET A 1 -11.81 53.14 -11.39
C MET A 1 -10.96 52.58 -10.22
N SER A 2 -11.36 52.75 -8.95
CA SER A 2 -10.60 52.27 -7.78
C SER A 2 -11.15 50.99 -7.14
N ASN A 3 -12.44 50.68 -7.29
CA ASN A 3 -13.08 49.54 -6.60
C ASN A 3 -12.82 48.18 -7.27
N PHE A 4 -12.52 48.18 -8.57
CA PHE A 4 -12.31 46.95 -9.35
C PHE A 4 -10.97 46.25 -9.05
N LEU A 5 -9.93 47.03 -8.75
CA LEU A 5 -8.62 46.49 -8.34
C LEU A 5 -8.63 45.89 -6.93
N SER A 6 -9.52 46.35 -6.05
CA SER A 6 -9.65 45.84 -4.68
C SER A 6 -10.30 44.45 -4.66
N LEU A 7 -11.35 44.25 -5.46
CA LEU A 7 -12.05 42.97 -5.57
C LEU A 7 -11.15 41.86 -6.15
N ALA A 8 -10.34 42.19 -7.17
CA ALA A 8 -9.41 41.25 -7.79
C ALA A 8 -8.33 40.75 -6.82
N ARG A 9 -7.88 41.60 -5.89
CA ARG A 9 -6.91 41.23 -4.84
C ARG A 9 -7.51 40.33 -3.77
N VAL A 10 -8.77 40.57 -3.38
CA VAL A 10 -9.49 39.72 -2.42
C VAL A 10 -9.78 38.35 -3.03
N LEU A 11 -10.20 38.31 -4.30
CA LEU A 11 -10.46 37.05 -5.00
C LEU A 11 -9.18 36.20 -5.12
N ALA A 12 -8.04 36.83 -5.45
CA ALA A 12 -6.75 36.14 -5.54
C ALA A 12 -6.25 35.61 -4.18
N LEU A 13 -6.52 36.31 -3.07
CA LEU A 13 -6.15 35.86 -1.73
C LEU A 13 -7.00 34.66 -1.27
N VAL A 14 -8.30 34.64 -1.60
CA VAL A 14 -9.22 33.54 -1.26
C VAL A 14 -8.92 32.27 -2.06
N VAL A 15 -8.52 32.40 -3.33
CA VAL A 15 -8.17 31.26 -4.18
C VAL A 15 -6.87 30.57 -3.73
N CYS A 16 -5.90 31.30 -3.19
CA CYS A 16 -4.64 30.71 -2.68
C CYS A 16 -4.81 29.94 -1.37
N CYS A 17 -5.75 30.32 -0.49
CA CYS A 17 -5.98 29.62 0.79
C CYS A 17 -6.66 28.26 0.66
N SER A 18 -7.27 27.95 -0.49
CA SER A 18 -7.98 26.67 -0.69
C SER A 18 -7.06 25.54 -1.15
N ALA A 19 -5.80 25.82 -1.49
CA ALA A 19 -4.86 24.83 -2.04
C ALA A 19 -4.05 24.08 -0.97
N THR A 20 -4.14 24.48 0.30
CA THR A 20 -3.42 23.83 1.39
C THR A 20 -4.39 22.98 2.20
N LEU A 21 -4.05 21.69 2.39
CA LEU A 21 -4.67 20.68 3.29
C LEU A 21 -5.37 19.48 2.62
N LEU A 22 -5.06 19.09 1.38
CA LEU A 22 -5.10 17.66 1.03
C LEU A 22 -3.72 17.04 1.33
N SER A 23 -3.39 16.93 2.62
CA SER A 23 -2.36 15.98 3.04
C SER A 23 -2.96 14.59 2.87
N ALA A 24 -2.75 13.98 1.71
CA ALA A 24 -2.99 12.55 1.56
C ALA A 24 -2.06 11.86 2.57
N ALA A 25 -2.62 11.31 3.65
CA ALA A 25 -1.84 10.57 4.63
C ALA A 25 -1.04 9.50 3.87
N THR A 26 0.28 9.66 3.81
CA THR A 26 1.14 8.70 3.12
C THR A 26 0.98 7.38 3.85
N LEU A 27 0.27 6.43 3.22
CA LEU A 27 0.09 5.11 3.80
C LEU A 27 1.47 4.49 3.95
N GLU A 28 1.89 4.25 5.19
CA GLU A 28 3.20 3.68 5.46
C GLU A 28 3.30 2.31 4.79
N ARG A 29 4.37 2.14 4.02
CA ARG A 29 4.65 0.90 3.32
C ARG A 29 6.13 0.55 3.36
N SER A 30 6.42 -0.74 3.21
CA SER A 30 7.76 -1.24 2.92
C SER A 30 7.75 -1.89 1.53
N VAL A 31 8.85 -1.78 0.81
CA VAL A 31 9.03 -2.44 -0.49
C VAL A 31 10.17 -3.41 -0.36
N SER A 32 9.98 -4.64 -0.83
CA SER A 32 11.01 -5.67 -0.73
C SER A 32 12.21 -5.39 -1.66
N PRO A 33 13.38 -6.01 -1.42
CA PRO A 33 14.55 -5.83 -2.28
C PRO A 33 14.31 -6.10 -3.78
N SER A 34 13.53 -7.12 -4.13
CA SER A 34 13.18 -7.38 -5.53
C SER A 34 12.16 -6.40 -6.12
N ARG A 35 11.56 -5.55 -5.27
CA ARG A 35 10.46 -4.63 -5.58
C ARG A 35 9.17 -5.33 -6.05
N GLN A 36 9.09 -6.65 -5.89
CA GLN A 36 7.90 -7.44 -6.25
C GLN A 36 6.88 -7.50 -5.12
N PHE A 37 7.27 -7.21 -3.87
CA PHE A 37 6.35 -7.17 -2.74
C PHE A 37 6.24 -5.77 -2.16
N ILE A 38 5.01 -5.28 -2.02
CA ILE A 38 4.68 -3.99 -1.40
C ILE A 38 3.83 -4.26 -0.17
N ILE A 39 4.36 -3.96 1.02
CA ILE A 39 3.77 -4.34 2.30
C ILE A 39 3.15 -3.12 2.98
N PHE A 40 1.87 -3.20 3.32
CA PHE A 40 1.09 -2.18 4.02
C PHE A 40 0.65 -2.65 5.41
N GLY A 41 0.32 -1.70 6.28
CA GLY A 41 -0.15 -1.99 7.64
C GLY A 41 0.98 -2.39 8.59
N GLY A 42 0.60 -2.78 9.81
CA GLY A 42 1.56 -3.15 10.86
C GLY A 42 2.54 -2.02 11.24
N ASN A 43 3.55 -2.36 12.03
CA ASN A 43 4.70 -1.48 12.29
C ASN A 43 5.85 -1.82 11.32
N ARG A 44 6.87 -0.95 11.26
CA ARG A 44 8.03 -1.12 10.36
C ARG A 44 8.75 -2.46 10.56
N ILE A 45 8.87 -2.94 11.79
CA ILE A 45 9.56 -4.20 12.12
C ILE A 45 8.82 -5.38 11.48
N LEU A 46 7.51 -5.47 11.70
CA LEU A 46 6.67 -6.50 11.13
C LEU A 46 6.70 -6.47 9.60
N ARG A 47 6.61 -5.28 8.99
CA ARG A 47 6.73 -5.16 7.52
C ARG A 47 8.07 -5.66 6.99
N SER A 48 9.16 -5.42 7.73
CA SER A 48 10.49 -5.93 7.38
C SER A 48 10.54 -7.46 7.45
N ALA A 49 10.00 -8.05 8.52
CA ALA A 49 9.97 -9.51 8.68
C ALA A 49 9.14 -10.19 7.57
N VAL A 50 7.98 -9.61 7.22
CA VAL A 50 7.13 -10.09 6.13
C VAL A 50 7.84 -9.96 4.77
N SER A 51 8.52 -8.84 4.52
CA SER A 51 9.34 -8.66 3.31
C SER A 51 10.38 -9.78 3.18
N ASP A 52 11.14 -10.06 4.24
CA ASP A 52 12.15 -11.11 4.22
C ASP A 52 11.54 -12.51 4.03
N ALA A 53 10.40 -12.77 4.67
CA ALA A 53 9.68 -14.03 4.51
C ALA A 53 9.17 -14.22 3.07
N ALA A 54 8.65 -13.16 2.44
CA ALA A 54 8.17 -13.20 1.06
C ALA A 54 9.30 -13.47 0.07
N GLU A 55 10.43 -12.77 0.20
CA GLU A 55 11.61 -12.98 -0.66
C GLU A 55 12.18 -14.40 -0.50
N ARG A 56 12.32 -14.89 0.75
CA ARG A 56 12.78 -16.26 1.01
C ARG A 56 11.83 -17.30 0.44
N THR A 57 10.53 -17.11 0.60
CA THR A 57 9.51 -18.03 0.07
C THR A 57 9.54 -18.07 -1.45
N LYS A 58 9.56 -16.91 -2.10
CA LYS A 58 9.72 -16.79 -3.55
C LYS A 58 10.99 -17.52 -4.03
N SER A 59 12.14 -17.22 -3.42
CA SER A 59 13.41 -17.85 -3.80
C SER A 59 13.36 -19.38 -3.69
N LYS A 60 12.76 -19.91 -2.62
CA LYS A 60 12.54 -21.36 -2.46
C LYS A 60 11.66 -21.93 -3.57
N VAL A 61 10.51 -21.29 -3.84
CA VAL A 61 9.58 -21.75 -4.89
C VAL A 61 10.25 -21.73 -6.27
N LEU A 62 10.93 -20.65 -6.63
CA LEU A 62 11.64 -20.54 -7.92
C LEU A 62 12.75 -21.60 -8.05
N THR A 63 13.50 -21.84 -6.97
CA THR A 63 14.54 -22.89 -6.92
C THR A 63 13.92 -24.28 -7.11
N LEU A 64 12.83 -24.58 -6.39
CA LEU A 64 12.12 -25.85 -6.48
C LEU A 64 11.58 -26.12 -7.89
N LEU A 65 11.06 -25.07 -8.54
CA LEU A 65 10.55 -25.14 -9.91
C LEU A 65 11.64 -25.07 -10.98
N GLN A 66 12.90 -24.83 -10.60
CA GLN A 66 14.04 -24.62 -11.50
C GLN A 66 13.82 -23.52 -12.55
N VAL A 67 13.10 -22.46 -12.17
CA VAL A 67 12.82 -21.32 -13.04
C VAL A 67 13.53 -20.05 -12.55
N ARG A 68 13.84 -19.16 -13.48
CA ARG A 68 14.42 -17.85 -13.15
C ARG A 68 13.35 -16.90 -12.61
N ASP A 69 13.77 -15.95 -11.78
CA ASP A 69 12.90 -14.87 -11.34
C ASP A 69 12.62 -13.91 -12.50
N GLN A 70 11.46 -14.06 -13.15
CA GLN A 70 10.98 -13.21 -14.25
C GLN A 70 9.67 -12.52 -13.89
N TRP A 71 9.31 -12.51 -12.61
CA TRP A 71 8.03 -11.98 -12.17
C TRP A 71 8.06 -10.44 -12.16
N SER A 72 7.12 -9.80 -12.85
CA SER A 72 7.09 -8.34 -13.02
C SER A 72 5.89 -7.66 -12.36
N VAL A 73 4.84 -8.42 -12.03
CA VAL A 73 3.61 -7.88 -11.44
C VAL A 73 3.79 -7.70 -9.93
N PRO A 74 3.68 -6.50 -9.36
CA PRO A 74 3.82 -6.34 -7.91
C PRO A 74 2.69 -7.04 -7.16
N ILE A 75 3.03 -7.70 -6.06
CA ILE A 75 2.12 -8.33 -5.12
C ILE A 75 1.98 -7.41 -3.90
N LEU A 76 0.76 -6.99 -3.61
CA LEU A 76 0.44 -6.18 -2.44
C LEU A 76 0.18 -7.10 -1.26
N LEU A 77 0.88 -6.88 -0.15
CA LEU A 77 0.70 -7.60 1.11
C LEU A 77 0.12 -6.64 2.15
N ASN A 78 -1.12 -6.85 2.55
CA ASN A 78 -1.80 -6.02 3.54
C ASN A 78 -1.84 -6.74 4.88
N LEU A 79 -1.16 -6.17 5.87
CA LEU A 79 -1.16 -6.73 7.23
C LEU A 79 -2.38 -6.21 7.98
N ARG A 80 -3.34 -7.12 8.22
CA ARG A 80 -4.60 -6.87 8.91
C ARG A 80 -4.48 -7.33 10.36
N ARG A 81 -5.10 -6.60 11.28
CA ARG A 81 -5.31 -7.08 12.66
C ARG A 81 -6.79 -7.43 12.83
N PRO A 82 -7.11 -8.41 13.69
CA PRO A 82 -8.48 -8.64 14.12
C PRO A 82 -9.08 -7.34 14.68
N GLN A 83 -10.30 -7.03 14.28
CA GLN A 83 -11.05 -5.88 14.80
C GLN A 83 -12.20 -6.40 15.65
N ALA A 84 -12.35 -5.86 16.87
CA ALA A 84 -13.52 -6.14 17.68
C ALA A 84 -14.78 -5.70 16.92
N ASN A 85 -15.75 -6.61 16.78
CA ASN A 85 -17.01 -6.42 16.04
C ASN A 85 -16.94 -6.50 14.50
N ALA A 86 -15.84 -6.98 13.93
CA ALA A 86 -15.80 -7.32 12.50
C ALA A 86 -16.16 -8.81 12.28
N PRO A 87 -16.71 -9.16 11.09
CA PRO A 87 -16.83 -10.56 10.69
C PRO A 87 -15.48 -11.28 10.78
N GLU A 88 -15.51 -12.58 11.07
CA GLU A 88 -14.29 -13.41 11.03
C GLU A 88 -13.70 -13.39 9.61
N ILE A 89 -12.43 -13.00 9.52
CA ILE A 89 -11.69 -12.93 8.26
C ILE A 89 -10.78 -14.15 8.19
N PRO A 90 -10.66 -14.84 7.04
CA PRO A 90 -9.70 -15.92 6.90
C PRO A 90 -8.26 -15.43 7.17
N PRO A 91 -7.36 -16.29 7.70
CA PRO A 91 -5.98 -15.92 7.99
C PRO A 91 -5.23 -15.34 6.78
N VAL A 92 -5.59 -15.78 5.58
CA VAL A 92 -5.09 -15.27 4.31
C VAL A 92 -6.27 -15.11 3.35
N LEU A 93 -6.41 -13.94 2.75
CA LEU A 93 -7.35 -13.68 1.67
C LEU A 93 -6.58 -13.22 0.43
N LEU A 94 -6.81 -13.89 -0.70
CA LEU A 94 -6.21 -13.57 -1.99
C LEU A 94 -7.24 -12.85 -2.87
N ASP A 95 -6.87 -11.68 -3.37
CA ASP A 95 -7.67 -10.87 -4.29
C ASP A 95 -6.92 -10.61 -5.59
N PHE A 96 -7.62 -10.77 -6.70
CA PHE A 96 -7.16 -10.45 -8.05
C PHE A 96 -8.12 -9.45 -8.66
N SER A 97 -7.60 -8.29 -9.05
CA SER A 97 -8.40 -7.25 -9.69
C SER A 97 -7.68 -6.64 -10.87
N GLN A 98 -8.42 -6.28 -11.92
CA GLN A 98 -7.90 -5.45 -13.00
C GLN A 98 -8.09 -3.98 -12.63
N THR A 99 -7.02 -3.21 -12.76
CA THR A 99 -7.03 -1.76 -12.56
C THR A 99 -6.67 -1.06 -13.88
N GLY A 100 -6.86 0.26 -13.95
CA GLY A 100 -6.37 1.04 -15.10
C GLY A 100 -4.85 0.94 -15.34
N ALA A 101 -4.09 0.44 -14.34
CA ALA A 101 -2.65 0.20 -14.42
C ALA A 101 -2.29 -1.28 -14.67
N GLY A 102 -3.27 -2.16 -14.90
CA GLY A 102 -3.08 -3.59 -15.12
C GLY A 102 -3.51 -4.46 -13.93
N LEU A 103 -3.01 -5.70 -13.93
CA LEU A 103 -3.36 -6.71 -12.92
C LEU A 103 -2.81 -6.33 -11.55
N LYS A 104 -3.70 -6.29 -10.57
CA LYS A 104 -3.38 -6.16 -9.16
C LYS A 104 -3.56 -7.52 -8.49
N ILE A 105 -2.51 -7.94 -7.80
CA ILE A 105 -2.51 -9.14 -6.95
C ILE A 105 -2.36 -8.66 -5.51
N GLN A 106 -3.29 -9.05 -4.64
CA GLN A 106 -3.29 -8.64 -3.24
C GLN A 106 -3.49 -9.84 -2.32
N LEU A 107 -2.69 -9.92 -1.27
CA LEU A 107 -2.91 -10.82 -0.14
C LEU A 107 -3.17 -10.00 1.11
N ASP A 108 -4.35 -10.15 1.69
CA ASP A 108 -4.64 -9.67 3.04
C ASP A 108 -4.26 -10.77 4.04
N LEU A 109 -3.29 -10.47 4.91
CA LEU A 109 -2.73 -11.38 5.89
C LEU A 109 -3.22 -10.96 7.27
N LEU A 110 -3.95 -11.84 7.96
CA LEU A 110 -4.32 -11.63 9.35
C LEU A 110 -3.11 -11.89 10.24
N VAL A 111 -2.70 -10.86 10.98
CA VAL A 111 -1.60 -10.93 11.94
C VAL A 111 -2.19 -10.99 13.33
N THR A 112 -1.97 -12.10 14.02
CA THR A 112 -2.29 -12.26 15.44
C THR A 112 -1.07 -11.91 16.29
N PRO A 113 -1.24 -11.60 17.58
CA PRO A 113 -0.13 -11.29 18.49
C PRO A 113 0.95 -12.38 18.58
N ASP A 114 0.58 -13.63 18.27
CA ASP A 114 1.45 -14.81 18.34
C ASP A 114 2.17 -15.12 17.01
N SER A 115 1.98 -14.26 15.98
CA SER A 115 2.54 -14.41 14.63
C SER A 115 3.96 -13.87 14.47
#